data_AF-A0A1C0VKS4-F1
#
_entry.id   AF-A0A1C0VKS4-F1
#
_cell.length_a   1.000
_cell.length_b   1.000
_cell.length_c   1.000
_cell.angle_alpha   90.00
_cell.angle_beta   90.00
_cell.angle_gamma   90.00
#
_symmetry.space_group_name_H-M   'P 1'
#
loop_
_entity.id
_entity.type
_entity.pdbx_description
1 polymer ?
#
loop_
_entity_poly.entity_id
_entity_poly.type
_entity_poly.pdbx_seq_one_letter_code
_entity_poly.pdbx_strand_id
1 'polypeptide(L)'
;MTTATQVHSSSVFLVSGGAKGITSLCVKKLAQQQPCTFILLGRSEILENEPEFAKDCFEEAALKKRIMENLLAQGEKPTPMSVQKIYNKIASSREIKQTLAEISATGAKVEYLSADVTNVAELQQKLAATVARTGAITGIIHGAGNLADKLIEKKTDQDFEKVYTAKVQGLENLLNCVNPNQLEQLVLFSSVTGFYGNIGQSDYAIANEILNKSAHLFKQKHPNCHVVAINWGGWDSGMVTPELKKAFAERGIDIIPVDIGTQMLVNELHPAHHDSTQVVIGSPTIRPPAPLDAELKSYRIRRRIVLEANPFLYDHVIAGSPVLPATCAMSWMINACEELHPGYRYLSCKEFKVLKGITFANSNVSEHILEIQELAKQESEFVELQTTILSKTPEGKTHYHFRAQIKIVRKMPEAPIYESVNFTEDNIITATGTDFYQKDSSSLFHGPAFQKITRVINITPEKITAECYWASISAQKQGQFPINWHNPYCNDLSTQPLWIWLNHFHQEICLPGQLTHSEQFRALPCDEIFYVSCEVKAKTATGVTSDYYIHDREGKIYSRILGAKAVIWPMRMMNK
;
A
#
# COMPACT_ATOMS: atom_id res chain seq x y z
N MET A 1 15.47 -24.49 0.43
CA MET A 1 14.91 -25.85 0.51
C MET A 1 13.50 -25.76 -0.06
N THR A 2 13.21 -26.46 -1.15
CA THR A 2 11.86 -26.47 -1.76
C THR A 2 10.94 -27.29 -0.88
N THR A 3 10.17 -26.61 -0.03
CA THR A 3 9.08 -27.20 0.74
C THR A 3 7.94 -27.56 -0.21
N ALA A 4 7.42 -28.78 -0.10
CA ALA A 4 6.50 -29.36 -1.08
C ALA A 4 5.16 -28.62 -1.15
N THR A 5 4.76 -28.22 -2.35
CA THR A 5 3.39 -27.81 -2.68
C THR A 5 2.43 -28.99 -2.50
N GLN A 6 1.17 -28.74 -2.12
CA GLN A 6 0.15 -29.80 -1.96
C GLN A 6 -0.36 -30.36 -3.29
N VAL A 7 0.22 -29.92 -4.41
CA VAL A 7 -0.08 -30.43 -5.74
C VAL A 7 0.61 -31.77 -5.91
N HIS A 8 -0.15 -32.79 -6.30
CA HIS A 8 0.37 -34.13 -6.53
C HIS A 8 0.66 -34.34 -8.02
N SER A 9 1.51 -35.31 -8.36
CA SER A 9 1.73 -35.70 -9.76
C SER A 9 0.47 -36.27 -10.43
N SER A 10 -0.47 -36.78 -9.61
CA SER A 10 -1.80 -37.23 -10.04
C SER A 10 -2.82 -36.09 -10.19
N SER A 11 -2.50 -34.86 -9.80
CA SER A 11 -3.43 -33.75 -9.92
C SER A 11 -3.74 -33.45 -11.40
N VAL A 12 -5.00 -33.11 -11.66
CA VAL A 12 -5.49 -32.72 -12.99
C VAL A 12 -6.07 -31.33 -12.88
N PHE A 13 -5.39 -30.34 -13.48
CA PHE A 13 -5.82 -28.95 -13.49
C PHE A 13 -6.61 -28.61 -14.75
N LEU A 14 -7.80 -28.07 -14.56
CA LEU A 14 -8.55 -27.39 -15.62
C LEU A 14 -8.24 -25.89 -15.60
N VAL A 15 -7.66 -25.38 -16.69
CA VAL A 15 -7.11 -24.01 -16.74
C VAL A 15 -7.83 -23.16 -17.80
N SER A 16 -8.63 -22.18 -17.38
CA SER A 16 -9.22 -21.22 -18.31
C SER A 16 -8.24 -20.11 -18.70
N GLY A 17 -8.20 -19.77 -20.00
CA GLY A 17 -7.20 -18.83 -20.51
C GLY A 17 -5.76 -19.36 -20.38
N GLY A 18 -5.57 -20.66 -20.20
CA GLY A 18 -4.29 -21.27 -19.83
C GLY A 18 -3.29 -21.44 -20.96
N ALA A 19 -3.70 -21.22 -22.21
CA ALA A 19 -2.87 -21.54 -23.38
C ALA A 19 -2.05 -20.36 -23.92
N LYS A 20 -2.29 -19.13 -23.42
CA LYS A 20 -1.61 -17.90 -23.83
C LYS A 20 -1.44 -16.95 -22.65
N GLY A 21 -0.55 -15.97 -22.79
CA GLY A 21 -0.38 -14.88 -21.81
C GLY A 21 0.03 -15.34 -20.40
N ILE A 22 -0.28 -14.52 -19.38
CA ILE A 22 0.21 -14.70 -18.00
C ILE A 22 -0.21 -16.04 -17.39
N THR A 23 -1.46 -16.47 -17.60
CA THR A 23 -1.93 -17.75 -17.07
C THR A 23 -1.09 -18.92 -17.58
N SER A 24 -0.71 -18.91 -18.86
CA SER A 24 0.17 -19.95 -19.42
C SER A 24 1.58 -19.94 -18.81
N LEU A 25 2.11 -18.77 -18.49
CA LEU A 25 3.41 -18.62 -17.83
C LEU A 25 3.36 -19.18 -16.41
N CYS A 26 2.27 -18.93 -15.67
CA CYS A 26 2.05 -19.50 -14.35
C CYS A 26 1.92 -21.03 -14.40
N VAL A 27 1.18 -21.56 -15.38
CA VAL A 27 1.08 -23.02 -15.58
C VAL A 27 2.44 -23.63 -15.89
N LYS A 28 3.24 -23.01 -16.77
CA LYS A 28 4.60 -23.47 -17.07
C LYS A 28 5.48 -23.52 -15.82
N LYS A 29 5.42 -22.47 -14.99
CA LYS A 29 6.17 -22.42 -13.73
C LYS A 29 5.72 -23.49 -12.73
N LEU A 30 4.41 -23.73 -12.63
CA LEU A 30 3.86 -24.79 -11.79
C LEU A 30 4.29 -26.17 -12.29
N ALA A 31 4.22 -26.42 -13.60
CA ALA A 31 4.65 -27.68 -14.22
C ALA A 31 6.14 -27.96 -14.00
N GLN A 32 7.00 -26.93 -14.03
CA GLN A 32 8.43 -27.06 -13.72
C GLN A 32 8.70 -27.50 -12.27
N GLN A 33 7.87 -27.05 -11.32
CA GLN A 33 8.05 -27.34 -9.90
C GLN A 33 7.40 -28.67 -9.50
N GLN A 34 6.23 -28.96 -10.09
CA GLN A 34 5.44 -30.15 -9.82
C GLN A 34 4.77 -30.63 -11.11
N PRO A 35 5.43 -31.52 -11.88
CA PRO A 35 4.86 -32.09 -13.09
C PRO A 35 3.57 -32.87 -12.78
N CYS A 36 2.45 -32.43 -13.36
CA CYS A 36 1.14 -33.07 -13.25
C CYS A 36 0.37 -32.96 -14.58
N THR A 37 -0.96 -33.07 -14.59
CA THR A 37 -1.76 -32.99 -15.82
C THR A 37 -2.48 -31.65 -15.93
N PHE A 38 -2.42 -31.01 -17.09
CA PHE A 38 -3.09 -29.73 -17.38
C PHE A 38 -4.02 -29.84 -18.60
N ILE A 39 -5.28 -29.45 -18.42
CA ILE A 39 -6.26 -29.27 -19.48
C ILE A 39 -6.41 -27.76 -19.70
N LEU A 40 -5.82 -27.24 -20.77
CA LEU A 40 -5.83 -25.81 -21.09
C LEU A 40 -7.03 -25.47 -21.97
N LEU A 41 -7.79 -24.46 -21.56
CA LEU A 41 -8.93 -23.95 -22.32
C LEU A 41 -8.62 -22.59 -22.95
N GLY A 42 -9.10 -22.39 -24.17
CA GLY A 42 -9.11 -21.11 -24.87
C GLY A 42 -10.08 -21.12 -26.04
N ARG A 43 -10.38 -19.96 -26.63
CA ARG A 43 -11.30 -19.86 -27.79
C ARG A 43 -10.62 -20.09 -29.13
N SER A 44 -9.29 -20.04 -29.17
CA SER A 44 -8.52 -20.10 -30.42
C SER A 44 -8.38 -21.54 -30.89
N GLU A 45 -8.67 -21.80 -32.16
CA GLU A 45 -8.41 -23.11 -32.75
C GLU A 45 -6.90 -23.31 -32.97
N ILE A 46 -6.43 -24.54 -32.78
CA ILE A 46 -5.12 -24.96 -33.26
C ILE A 46 -5.27 -25.39 -34.71
N LEU A 47 -4.42 -24.85 -35.59
CA LEU A 47 -4.31 -25.32 -36.96
C LEU A 47 -3.60 -26.68 -36.97
N GLU A 48 -4.23 -27.73 -37.49
CA GLU A 48 -3.58 -29.03 -37.67
C GLU A 48 -2.31 -28.87 -38.52
N ASN A 49 -2.47 -28.31 -39.72
CA ASN A 49 -1.39 -27.97 -40.63
C ASN A 49 -1.26 -26.46 -40.78
N GLU A 50 -0.04 -25.96 -40.62
CA GLU A 50 0.26 -24.56 -40.87
C GLU A 50 0.27 -24.27 -42.39
N PRO A 51 -0.38 -23.19 -42.86
CA PRO A 51 -0.37 -22.85 -44.29
C PRO A 51 1.04 -22.67 -44.83
N GLU A 52 1.28 -23.12 -46.06
CA GLU A 52 2.61 -23.10 -46.68
C GLU A 52 3.23 -21.70 -46.72
N PHE A 53 2.42 -20.69 -47.06
CA PHE A 53 2.87 -19.30 -47.10
C PHE A 53 3.34 -18.78 -45.74
N ALA A 54 2.87 -19.37 -44.63
CA ALA A 54 3.20 -18.92 -43.29
C ALA A 54 4.49 -19.54 -42.75
N LYS A 55 4.91 -20.71 -43.26
CA LYS A 55 6.06 -21.46 -42.73
C LYS A 55 7.33 -20.63 -42.67
N ASP A 56 8.08 -20.84 -41.58
CA ASP A 56 9.36 -20.20 -41.28
C ASP A 56 9.34 -18.66 -41.32
N CYS A 57 8.17 -18.05 -41.15
CA CYS A 57 7.99 -16.60 -41.15
C CYS A 57 7.44 -16.13 -39.80
N PHE A 58 8.33 -15.74 -38.89
CA PHE A 58 7.98 -15.34 -37.52
C PHE A 58 7.76 -13.84 -37.36
N GLU A 59 8.34 -13.02 -38.24
CA GLU A 59 8.19 -11.56 -38.23
C GLU A 59 6.76 -11.14 -38.62
N GLU A 60 6.10 -10.34 -37.78
CA GLU A 60 4.69 -9.94 -37.96
C GLU A 60 4.46 -9.24 -39.31
N ALA A 61 5.30 -8.27 -39.65
CA ALA A 61 5.16 -7.50 -40.89
C ALA A 61 5.35 -8.39 -42.13
N ALA A 62 6.31 -9.31 -42.08
CA ALA A 62 6.57 -10.25 -43.16
C ALA A 62 5.42 -11.25 -43.33
N LEU A 63 4.88 -11.78 -42.23
CA LEU A 63 3.77 -12.72 -42.26
C LEU A 63 2.49 -12.05 -42.78
N LYS A 64 2.19 -10.83 -42.34
CA LYS A 64 1.07 -10.04 -42.88
C LYS A 64 1.23 -9.79 -44.39
N LYS A 65 2.45 -9.54 -44.86
CA LYS A 65 2.73 -9.41 -46.30
C LYS A 65 2.42 -10.70 -47.06
N ARG A 66 2.91 -11.85 -46.58
CA ARG A 66 2.63 -13.16 -47.21
C ARG A 66 1.14 -13.51 -47.20
N ILE A 67 0.40 -13.12 -46.15
CA ILE A 67 -1.06 -13.27 -46.08
C ILE A 67 -1.74 -12.43 -47.17
N MET A 68 -1.32 -11.18 -47.36
CA MET A 68 -1.86 -10.32 -48.42
C MET A 68 -1.60 -10.90 -49.81
N GLU A 69 -0.39 -11.37 -50.07
CA GLU A 69 0.00 -12.01 -51.34
C GLU A 69 -0.81 -13.27 -51.61
N ASN A 70 -1.04 -14.11 -50.59
CA ASN A 70 -1.86 -15.30 -50.70
C ASN A 70 -3.33 -14.98 -51.00
N LEU A 71 -3.92 -13.97 -50.34
CA LEU A 71 -5.29 -13.55 -50.62
C LEU A 71 -5.44 -13.04 -52.07
N LEU A 72 -4.49 -12.24 -52.54
CA LEU A 72 -4.46 -11.77 -53.93
C LEU A 72 -4.34 -12.92 -54.92
N ALA A 73 -3.49 -13.91 -54.65
CA ALA A 73 -3.34 -15.10 -55.49
C ALA A 73 -4.63 -15.96 -55.56
N GLN A 74 -5.46 -15.91 -54.52
CA GLN A 74 -6.76 -16.57 -54.46
C GLN A 74 -7.90 -15.74 -55.08
N GLY A 75 -7.61 -14.55 -55.61
CA GLY A 75 -8.61 -13.64 -56.16
C GLY A 75 -9.41 -12.88 -55.09
N GLU A 76 -9.00 -12.94 -53.83
CA GLU A 76 -9.63 -12.23 -52.72
C GLU A 76 -8.99 -10.86 -52.49
N LYS A 77 -9.78 -9.87 -52.10
CA LYS A 77 -9.27 -8.52 -51.75
C LYS A 77 -8.70 -8.53 -50.33
N PRO A 78 -7.39 -8.26 -50.13
CA PRO A 78 -6.81 -8.20 -48.79
C PRO A 78 -7.26 -6.93 -48.08
N THR A 79 -8.18 -7.06 -47.13
CA THR A 79 -8.57 -5.97 -46.23
C THR A 79 -7.73 -6.04 -44.95
N PRO A 80 -7.47 -4.90 -44.26
CA PRO A 80 -6.76 -4.93 -42.97
C PRO A 80 -7.38 -5.91 -41.96
N MET A 81 -8.71 -6.00 -41.91
CA MET A 81 -9.43 -6.93 -41.03
C MET A 81 -9.21 -8.40 -41.42
N SER A 82 -9.29 -8.76 -42.71
CA SER A 82 -9.10 -10.15 -43.14
C SER A 82 -7.66 -10.61 -42.93
N VAL A 83 -6.68 -9.75 -43.24
CA VAL A 83 -5.26 -9.99 -42.99
C VAL A 83 -4.99 -10.19 -41.50
N GLN A 84 -5.50 -9.29 -40.65
CA GLN A 84 -5.33 -9.39 -39.20
C GLN A 84 -5.99 -10.65 -38.63
N LYS A 85 -7.16 -11.05 -39.14
CA LYS A 85 -7.85 -12.27 -38.71
C LYS A 85 -7.02 -13.53 -39.00
N ILE A 86 -6.46 -13.65 -40.21
CA ILE A 86 -5.62 -14.79 -40.59
C ILE A 86 -4.32 -14.80 -39.78
N TYR A 87 -3.68 -13.63 -39.63
CA TYR A 87 -2.49 -13.47 -38.79
C TYR A 87 -2.75 -13.94 -37.36
N ASN A 88 -3.82 -13.45 -36.72
CA ASN A 88 -4.18 -13.83 -35.35
C ASN A 88 -4.44 -15.34 -35.21
N LYS A 89 -5.02 -15.99 -36.24
CA LYS A 89 -5.25 -17.45 -36.25
C LYS A 89 -3.92 -18.21 -36.24
N ILE A 90 -2.98 -17.83 -37.13
CA ILE A 90 -1.66 -18.46 -37.23
C ILE A 90 -0.84 -18.20 -35.96
N ALA A 91 -0.72 -16.93 -35.55
CA ALA A 91 0.05 -16.53 -34.36
C ALA A 91 -0.46 -17.21 -33.08
N SER A 92 -1.79 -17.23 -32.87
CA SER A 92 -2.38 -17.94 -31.72
C SER A 92 -2.10 -19.43 -31.78
N SER A 93 -2.23 -20.06 -32.95
CA SER A 93 -1.95 -21.50 -33.08
C SER A 93 -0.49 -21.82 -32.78
N ARG A 94 0.46 -20.96 -33.18
CA ARG A 94 1.89 -21.13 -32.86
C ARG A 94 2.17 -20.98 -31.38
N GLU A 95 1.66 -19.92 -30.75
CA GLU A 95 1.85 -19.65 -29.32
C GLU A 95 1.29 -20.79 -28.46
N ILE A 96 0.10 -21.32 -28.82
CA ILE A 96 -0.50 -22.47 -28.13
C ILE A 96 0.38 -23.71 -28.30
N LYS A 97 0.79 -24.05 -29.54
CA LYS A 97 1.66 -25.22 -29.79
C LYS A 97 2.98 -25.11 -29.02
N GLN A 98 3.59 -23.92 -28.97
CA GLN A 98 4.79 -23.66 -28.19
C GLN A 98 4.55 -23.87 -26.69
N THR A 99 3.45 -23.32 -26.15
CA THR A 99 3.07 -23.50 -24.74
C THR A 99 2.90 -24.97 -24.38
N LEU A 100 2.25 -25.75 -25.25
CA LEU A 100 2.09 -27.20 -25.05
C LEU A 100 3.43 -27.93 -25.06
N ALA A 101 4.33 -27.58 -25.98
CA ALA A 101 5.66 -28.17 -26.05
C ALA A 101 6.50 -27.84 -24.80
N GLU A 102 6.48 -26.59 -24.34
CA GLU A 102 7.21 -26.13 -23.15
C GLU A 102 6.69 -26.80 -21.86
N ILE A 103 5.36 -26.95 -21.71
CA ILE A 103 4.79 -27.68 -20.56
C ILE A 103 5.16 -29.16 -20.66
N SER A 104 5.04 -29.79 -21.82
CA SER A 104 5.39 -31.20 -22.01
C SER A 104 6.86 -31.49 -21.70
N ALA A 105 7.76 -30.56 -22.03
CA ALA A 105 9.19 -30.67 -21.75
C ALA A 105 9.53 -30.70 -20.24
N THR A 106 8.61 -30.28 -19.36
CA THR A 106 8.77 -30.40 -17.90
C THR A 106 8.48 -31.82 -17.37
N GLY A 107 7.94 -32.71 -18.21
CA GLY A 107 7.41 -34.02 -17.82
C GLY A 107 5.92 -34.00 -17.45
N ALA A 108 5.28 -32.84 -17.45
CA ALA A 108 3.84 -32.72 -17.28
C ALA A 108 3.07 -33.22 -18.51
N LYS A 109 1.85 -33.71 -18.29
CA LYS A 109 0.91 -34.02 -19.38
C LYS A 109 0.08 -32.78 -19.67
N VAL A 110 -0.14 -32.44 -20.93
CA VAL A 110 -0.94 -31.28 -21.29
C VAL A 110 -1.83 -31.56 -22.50
N GLU A 111 -3.08 -31.12 -22.42
CA GLU A 111 -4.05 -31.16 -23.51
C GLU A 111 -4.69 -29.78 -23.68
N TYR A 112 -4.91 -29.36 -24.93
CA TYR A 112 -5.61 -28.11 -25.23
C TYR A 112 -6.99 -28.38 -25.80
N LEU A 113 -8.00 -27.69 -25.25
CA LEU A 113 -9.36 -27.70 -25.77
C LEU A 113 -9.73 -26.29 -26.23
N SER A 114 -10.04 -26.15 -27.51
CA SER A 114 -10.67 -24.94 -28.02
C SER A 114 -12.13 -24.95 -27.56
N ALA A 115 -12.49 -24.17 -26.54
CA ALA A 115 -13.84 -24.06 -25.98
C ALA A 115 -14.07 -22.67 -25.39
N ASP A 116 -15.28 -22.14 -25.54
CA ASP A 116 -15.69 -20.92 -24.85
C ASP A 116 -16.20 -21.27 -23.43
N VAL A 117 -15.53 -20.76 -22.40
CA VAL A 117 -15.92 -20.99 -21.00
C VAL A 117 -17.30 -20.44 -20.66
N THR A 118 -17.84 -19.54 -21.48
CA THR A 118 -19.21 -19.02 -21.32
C THR A 118 -20.28 -19.97 -21.88
N ASN A 119 -19.89 -20.98 -22.66
CA ASN A 119 -20.78 -22.00 -23.22
C ASN A 119 -20.67 -23.33 -22.44
N VAL A 120 -21.53 -23.50 -21.42
CA VAL A 120 -21.49 -24.67 -20.55
C VAL A 120 -21.72 -26.00 -21.27
N ALA A 121 -22.60 -26.04 -22.28
CA ALA A 121 -22.94 -27.27 -23.00
C ALA A 121 -21.75 -27.78 -23.83
N GLU A 122 -21.07 -26.86 -24.54
CA GLU A 122 -19.84 -27.18 -25.28
C GLU A 122 -18.72 -27.63 -24.33
N LEU A 123 -18.58 -26.94 -23.19
CA LEU A 123 -17.57 -27.24 -22.19
C LEU A 123 -17.76 -28.64 -21.60
N GLN A 124 -18.99 -28.99 -21.19
CA GLN A 124 -19.32 -30.33 -20.68
C GLN A 124 -19.01 -31.42 -21.71
N GLN A 125 -19.41 -31.22 -22.97
CA GLN A 125 -19.17 -32.18 -24.04
C GLN A 125 -17.67 -32.44 -24.26
N LYS A 126 -16.86 -31.38 -24.37
CA LYS A 126 -15.41 -31.49 -24.64
C LYS A 126 -14.64 -32.01 -23.43
N LEU A 127 -15.05 -31.65 -22.23
CA LEU A 127 -14.42 -32.12 -21.00
C LEU A 127 -14.67 -33.59 -20.74
N ALA A 128 -15.87 -34.11 -20.99
CA ALA A 128 -16.20 -35.52 -20.73
C ALA A 128 -15.21 -36.48 -21.42
N ALA A 129 -14.91 -36.23 -22.70
CA ALA A 129 -13.95 -37.06 -23.46
C ALA A 129 -12.51 -36.94 -22.94
N THR A 130 -12.14 -35.76 -22.44
CA THR A 130 -10.79 -35.46 -21.94
C THR A 130 -10.57 -36.05 -20.55
N VAL A 131 -11.55 -35.88 -19.65
CA VAL A 131 -11.55 -36.43 -18.28
C VAL A 131 -11.47 -37.95 -18.31
N ALA A 132 -12.13 -38.61 -19.28
CA ALA A 132 -12.02 -40.06 -19.46
C ALA A 132 -10.57 -40.54 -19.74
N ARG A 133 -9.72 -39.69 -20.34
CA ARG A 133 -8.30 -40.01 -20.63
C ARG A 133 -7.35 -39.54 -19.53
N THR A 134 -7.65 -38.42 -18.89
CA THR A 134 -6.73 -37.70 -17.99
C THR A 134 -7.00 -37.96 -16.50
N GLY A 135 -8.20 -38.41 -16.15
CA GLY A 135 -8.63 -38.57 -14.77
C GLY A 135 -9.53 -37.43 -14.28
N ALA A 136 -10.03 -37.57 -13.06
CA ALA A 136 -10.90 -36.57 -12.44
C ALA A 136 -10.16 -35.24 -12.22
N ILE A 137 -10.82 -34.12 -12.52
CA ILE A 137 -10.28 -32.77 -12.29
C ILE A 137 -10.24 -32.50 -10.80
N THR A 138 -9.04 -32.33 -10.24
CA THR A 138 -8.81 -32.02 -8.82
C THR A 138 -8.41 -30.56 -8.61
N GLY A 139 -8.11 -29.81 -9.66
CA GLY A 139 -7.75 -28.40 -9.58
C GLY A 139 -8.38 -27.55 -10.66
N ILE A 140 -8.73 -26.31 -10.34
CA ILE A 140 -9.13 -25.29 -11.32
C ILE A 140 -8.22 -24.07 -11.19
N ILE A 141 -7.72 -23.59 -12.32
CA ILE A 141 -7.08 -22.27 -12.42
C ILE A 141 -7.92 -21.43 -13.39
N HIS A 142 -8.60 -20.42 -12.86
CA HIS A 142 -9.45 -19.55 -13.66
C HIS A 142 -8.72 -18.25 -14.04
N GLY A 143 -8.10 -18.26 -15.21
CA GLY A 143 -7.33 -17.15 -15.79
C GLY A 143 -8.01 -16.43 -16.95
N ALA A 144 -9.22 -16.82 -17.35
CA ALA A 144 -9.95 -16.19 -18.42
C ALA A 144 -10.40 -14.76 -18.03
N GLY A 145 -10.27 -13.82 -18.98
CA GLY A 145 -10.70 -12.45 -18.77
C GLY A 145 -10.56 -11.61 -20.03
N ASN A 146 -11.39 -10.59 -20.14
CA ASN A 146 -11.35 -9.58 -21.20
C ASN A 146 -11.33 -8.18 -20.56
N LEU A 147 -10.91 -7.18 -21.33
CA LEU A 147 -11.03 -5.76 -20.99
C LEU A 147 -11.97 -5.04 -21.97
N ALA A 148 -12.59 -3.97 -21.48
CA ALA A 148 -13.45 -3.06 -22.21
C ALA A 148 -13.36 -1.65 -21.61
N ASP A 149 -12.13 -1.15 -21.46
CA ASP A 149 -11.82 0.07 -20.71
C ASP A 149 -12.47 1.31 -21.34
N LYS A 150 -13.40 1.92 -20.60
CA LYS A 150 -14.14 3.13 -20.97
C LYS A 150 -14.65 3.81 -19.70
N LEU A 151 -14.72 5.14 -19.71
CA LEU A 151 -15.40 5.87 -18.63
C LEU A 151 -16.86 5.39 -18.51
N ILE A 152 -17.40 5.41 -17.29
CA ILE A 152 -18.69 4.77 -16.99
C ILE A 152 -19.83 5.36 -17.83
N GLU A 153 -19.78 6.66 -18.13
CA GLU A 153 -20.74 7.35 -19.00
C GLU A 153 -20.65 6.97 -20.48
N LYS A 154 -19.61 6.22 -20.88
CA LYS A 154 -19.40 5.74 -22.26
C LYS A 154 -19.49 4.21 -22.37
N LYS A 155 -19.75 3.49 -21.28
CA LYS A 155 -19.88 2.02 -21.30
C LYS A 155 -21.24 1.59 -21.85
N THR A 156 -21.24 0.54 -22.65
CA THR A 156 -22.47 -0.13 -23.12
C THR A 156 -22.66 -1.45 -22.38
N ASP A 157 -23.87 -2.00 -22.43
CA ASP A 157 -24.18 -3.32 -21.87
C ASP A 157 -23.29 -4.41 -22.50
N GLN A 158 -22.98 -4.30 -23.80
CA GLN A 158 -22.09 -5.23 -24.48
C GLN A 158 -20.64 -5.17 -23.95
N ASP A 159 -20.16 -4.00 -23.55
CA ASP A 159 -18.85 -3.86 -22.90
C ASP A 159 -18.85 -4.60 -21.55
N PHE A 160 -19.90 -4.39 -20.75
CA PHE A 160 -20.09 -5.05 -19.47
C PHE A 160 -20.15 -6.58 -19.63
N GLU A 161 -21.02 -7.08 -20.50
CA GLU A 161 -21.21 -8.52 -20.73
C GLU A 161 -19.90 -9.19 -21.17
N LYS A 162 -19.13 -8.54 -22.05
CA LYS A 162 -17.83 -9.07 -22.52
C LYS A 162 -16.83 -9.29 -21.39
N VAL A 163 -16.82 -8.42 -20.38
CA VAL A 163 -15.90 -8.48 -19.24
C VAL A 163 -16.45 -9.42 -18.16
N TYR A 164 -17.72 -9.26 -17.81
CA TYR A 164 -18.41 -10.00 -16.76
C TYR A 164 -18.46 -11.51 -17.08
N THR A 165 -18.97 -11.89 -18.25
CA THR A 165 -19.23 -13.29 -18.59
C THR A 165 -17.95 -14.14 -18.60
N ALA A 166 -16.84 -13.61 -19.12
CA ALA A 166 -15.58 -14.34 -19.20
C ALA A 166 -15.04 -14.75 -17.82
N LYS A 167 -15.24 -13.90 -16.80
CA LYS A 167 -14.76 -14.10 -15.43
C LYS A 167 -15.80 -14.79 -14.54
N VAL A 168 -17.01 -14.23 -14.47
CA VAL A 168 -18.03 -14.67 -13.52
C VAL A 168 -18.76 -15.90 -14.06
N GLN A 169 -19.45 -15.76 -15.20
CA GLN A 169 -20.15 -16.90 -15.82
C GLN A 169 -19.18 -18.03 -16.18
N GLY A 170 -17.96 -17.69 -16.63
CA GLY A 170 -16.90 -18.64 -16.91
C GLY A 170 -16.50 -19.47 -15.69
N LEU A 171 -16.34 -18.85 -14.51
CA LEU A 171 -16.06 -19.58 -13.28
C LEU A 171 -17.25 -20.49 -12.89
N GLU A 172 -18.47 -19.97 -12.92
CA GLU A 172 -19.68 -20.75 -12.60
C GLU A 172 -19.77 -22.00 -13.49
N ASN A 173 -19.55 -21.84 -14.80
CA ASN A 173 -19.61 -22.95 -15.75
C ASN A 173 -18.52 -23.99 -15.47
N LEU A 174 -17.29 -23.58 -15.13
CA LEU A 174 -16.21 -24.50 -14.77
C LEU A 174 -16.55 -25.30 -13.52
N LEU A 175 -17.06 -24.63 -12.48
CA LEU A 175 -17.48 -25.28 -11.23
C LEU A 175 -18.67 -26.23 -11.47
N ASN A 176 -19.59 -25.92 -12.38
CA ASN A 176 -20.69 -26.80 -12.76
C ASN A 176 -20.26 -28.02 -13.59
N CYS A 177 -19.06 -28.01 -14.18
CA CYS A 177 -18.52 -29.13 -14.96
C CYS A 177 -17.71 -30.12 -14.10
N VAL A 178 -17.45 -29.81 -12.84
CA VAL A 178 -16.58 -30.59 -11.95
C VAL A 178 -17.32 -30.87 -10.64
N ASN A 179 -17.14 -32.07 -10.07
CA ASN A 179 -17.68 -32.34 -8.74
C ASN A 179 -16.89 -31.50 -7.71
N PRO A 180 -17.50 -30.51 -7.03
CA PRO A 180 -16.76 -29.60 -6.15
C PRO A 180 -16.14 -30.32 -4.94
N ASN A 181 -16.65 -31.48 -4.53
CA ASN A 181 -16.11 -32.25 -3.40
C ASN A 181 -14.79 -32.95 -3.72
N GLN A 182 -14.40 -33.05 -5.00
CA GLN A 182 -13.13 -33.63 -5.40
C GLN A 182 -12.06 -32.55 -5.68
N LEU A 183 -12.44 -31.26 -5.63
CA LEU A 183 -11.50 -30.17 -5.85
C LEU A 183 -10.60 -30.00 -4.62
N GLU A 184 -9.31 -30.14 -4.85
CA GLU A 184 -8.24 -29.88 -3.90
C GLU A 184 -7.73 -28.43 -4.03
N GLN A 185 -7.84 -27.84 -5.23
CA GLN A 185 -7.29 -26.53 -5.55
C GLN A 185 -8.26 -25.68 -6.38
N LEU A 186 -8.49 -24.43 -5.99
CA LEU A 186 -9.23 -23.42 -6.77
C LEU A 186 -8.47 -22.09 -6.77
N VAL A 187 -7.88 -21.75 -7.90
CA VAL A 187 -7.06 -20.53 -8.08
C VAL A 187 -7.78 -19.57 -9.00
N LEU A 188 -8.10 -18.37 -8.51
CA LEU A 188 -8.80 -17.35 -9.27
C LEU A 188 -7.87 -16.18 -9.57
N PHE A 189 -7.70 -15.86 -10.86
CA PHE A 189 -6.96 -14.68 -11.29
C PHE A 189 -7.86 -13.45 -11.19
N SER A 190 -7.81 -12.82 -10.03
CA SER A 190 -8.45 -11.54 -9.75
C SER A 190 -7.48 -10.38 -10.09
N SER A 191 -7.81 -9.16 -9.65
CA SER A 191 -6.98 -7.97 -9.89
C SER A 191 -7.10 -6.97 -8.76
N VAL A 192 -6.02 -6.22 -8.50
CA VAL A 192 -6.03 -5.04 -7.61
C VAL A 192 -7.17 -4.06 -7.91
N THR A 193 -7.61 -3.98 -9.17
CA THR A 193 -8.75 -3.16 -9.59
C THR A 193 -10.07 -3.59 -8.93
N GLY A 194 -10.25 -4.86 -8.57
CA GLY A 194 -11.43 -5.31 -7.82
C GLY A 194 -11.49 -4.70 -6.41
N PHE A 195 -10.33 -4.43 -5.81
CA PHE A 195 -10.23 -3.92 -4.45
C PHE A 195 -10.15 -2.39 -4.37
N TYR A 196 -9.27 -1.78 -5.18
CA TYR A 196 -8.97 -0.35 -5.14
C TYR A 196 -9.73 0.45 -6.20
N GLY A 197 -10.27 -0.22 -7.22
CA GLY A 197 -10.84 0.40 -8.41
C GLY A 197 -9.76 0.93 -9.38
N ASN A 198 -10.20 1.24 -10.59
CA ASN A 198 -9.40 1.95 -11.58
C ASN A 198 -10.33 2.74 -12.52
N ILE A 199 -9.87 3.90 -12.98
CA ILE A 199 -10.65 4.76 -13.87
C ILE A 199 -10.88 4.02 -15.19
N GLY A 200 -12.14 3.97 -15.63
CA GLY A 200 -12.53 3.31 -16.87
C GLY A 200 -12.75 1.79 -16.78
N GLN A 201 -12.59 1.19 -15.60
CA GLN A 201 -12.63 -0.26 -15.40
C GLN A 201 -13.71 -0.70 -14.40
N SER A 202 -14.89 -0.07 -14.43
CA SER A 202 -15.97 -0.37 -13.48
C SER A 202 -16.48 -1.82 -13.56
N ASP A 203 -16.76 -2.32 -14.75
CA ASP A 203 -17.14 -3.71 -15.03
C ASP A 203 -16.05 -4.72 -14.64
N TYR A 204 -14.79 -4.39 -14.94
CA TYR A 204 -13.65 -5.20 -14.56
C TYR A 204 -13.47 -5.25 -13.03
N ALA A 205 -13.64 -4.12 -12.33
CA ALA A 205 -13.63 -4.08 -10.87
C ALA A 205 -14.74 -4.97 -10.29
N ILE A 206 -15.98 -4.84 -10.80
CA ILE A 206 -17.12 -5.68 -10.40
C ILE A 206 -16.80 -7.16 -10.60
N ALA A 207 -16.35 -7.56 -11.79
CA ALA A 207 -16.08 -8.96 -12.11
C ALA A 207 -15.00 -9.57 -11.21
N ASN A 208 -13.91 -8.84 -10.94
CA ASN A 208 -12.84 -9.32 -10.07
C ASN A 208 -13.27 -9.36 -8.59
N GLU A 209 -14.07 -8.40 -8.13
CA GLU A 209 -14.58 -8.45 -6.75
C GLU A 209 -15.58 -9.59 -6.55
N ILE A 210 -16.39 -9.92 -7.56
CA ILE A 210 -17.23 -11.12 -7.53
C ILE A 210 -16.38 -12.38 -7.44
N LEU A 211 -15.26 -12.47 -8.18
CA LEU A 211 -14.32 -13.59 -8.03
C LEU A 211 -13.76 -13.67 -6.59
N ASN A 212 -13.37 -12.53 -6.01
CA ASN A 212 -12.87 -12.48 -4.63
C ASN A 212 -13.92 -13.03 -3.66
N LYS A 213 -15.18 -12.60 -3.75
CA LYS A 213 -16.26 -13.10 -2.89
C LYS A 213 -16.62 -14.56 -3.18
N SER A 214 -16.53 -14.98 -4.43
CA SER A 214 -16.76 -16.38 -4.83
C SER A 214 -15.73 -17.32 -4.22
N ALA A 215 -14.45 -16.91 -4.12
CA ALA A 215 -13.41 -17.67 -3.42
C ALA A 215 -13.77 -17.88 -1.94
N HIS A 216 -14.16 -16.82 -1.23
CA HIS A 216 -14.57 -16.92 0.18
C HIS A 216 -15.79 -17.83 0.36
N LEU A 217 -16.80 -17.69 -0.49
CA LEU A 217 -18.00 -18.54 -0.45
C LEU A 217 -17.68 -20.01 -0.75
N PHE A 218 -16.79 -20.28 -1.71
CA PHE A 218 -16.37 -21.64 -2.04
C PHE A 218 -15.57 -22.27 -0.90
N LYS A 219 -14.58 -21.54 -0.34
CA LYS A 219 -13.78 -22.00 0.81
C LYS A 219 -14.64 -22.32 2.03
N GLN A 220 -15.64 -21.48 2.32
CA GLN A 220 -16.57 -21.72 3.40
C GLN A 220 -17.35 -23.04 3.22
N LYS A 221 -17.76 -23.36 1.99
CA LYS A 221 -18.51 -24.60 1.66
C LYS A 221 -17.60 -25.83 1.57
N HIS A 222 -16.34 -25.64 1.16
CA HIS A 222 -15.35 -26.69 0.93
C HIS A 222 -14.06 -26.37 1.69
N PRO A 223 -14.05 -26.50 3.04
CA PRO A 223 -12.93 -26.04 3.87
C PRO A 223 -11.60 -26.75 3.60
N ASN A 224 -11.67 -28.00 3.10
CA ASN A 224 -10.51 -28.80 2.74
C ASN A 224 -9.92 -28.46 1.36
N CYS A 225 -10.64 -27.67 0.55
CA CYS A 225 -10.12 -27.18 -0.73
C CYS A 225 -9.20 -25.98 -0.45
N HIS A 226 -8.01 -25.98 -1.03
CA HIS A 226 -7.18 -24.79 -1.04
C HIS A 226 -7.72 -23.83 -2.10
N VAL A 227 -8.30 -22.72 -1.64
CA VAL A 227 -8.90 -21.70 -2.51
C VAL A 227 -8.12 -20.42 -2.35
N VAL A 228 -7.72 -19.79 -3.46
CA VAL A 228 -7.06 -18.48 -3.42
C VAL A 228 -7.52 -17.61 -4.59
N ALA A 229 -8.01 -16.41 -4.26
CA ALA A 229 -8.20 -15.32 -5.22
C ALA A 229 -7.00 -14.38 -5.18
N ILE A 230 -6.18 -14.42 -6.24
CA ILE A 230 -4.97 -13.60 -6.33
C ILE A 230 -5.31 -12.30 -7.06
N ASN A 231 -5.26 -11.18 -6.33
CA ASN A 231 -5.51 -9.85 -6.85
C ASN A 231 -4.20 -9.30 -7.43
N TRP A 232 -3.96 -9.61 -8.70
CA TRP A 232 -2.76 -9.21 -9.42
C TRP A 232 -2.71 -7.71 -9.73
N GLY A 233 -1.55 -7.10 -9.50
CA GLY A 233 -1.14 -5.81 -10.04
C GLY A 233 -0.72 -5.90 -11.51
N GLY A 234 -0.14 -4.82 -12.05
CA GLY A 234 0.36 -4.79 -13.43
C GLY A 234 1.56 -5.73 -13.60
N TRP A 235 1.53 -6.60 -14.61
CA TRP A 235 2.64 -7.49 -14.96
C TRP A 235 3.52 -6.90 -16.06
N ASP A 236 4.81 -7.24 -16.10
CA ASP A 236 5.72 -6.85 -17.18
C ASP A 236 5.53 -7.72 -18.44
N SER A 237 4.27 -8.04 -18.75
CA SER A 237 3.81 -8.84 -19.88
C SER A 237 2.27 -8.81 -19.93
N GLY A 238 1.68 -9.37 -20.99
CA GLY A 238 0.24 -9.50 -21.13
C GLY A 238 -0.45 -8.17 -21.42
N MET A 239 -1.24 -7.67 -20.47
CA MET A 239 -2.15 -6.52 -20.67
C MET A 239 -1.48 -5.15 -20.48
N VAL A 240 -0.21 -5.10 -20.05
CA VAL A 240 0.53 -3.84 -19.85
C VAL A 240 1.38 -3.53 -21.08
N THR A 241 1.12 -2.39 -21.73
CA THR A 241 1.93 -1.90 -22.85
C THR A 241 3.12 -1.06 -22.36
N PRO A 242 4.15 -0.81 -23.19
CA PRO A 242 5.28 0.06 -22.83
C PRO A 242 4.86 1.47 -22.38
N GLU A 243 3.82 2.04 -22.99
CA GLU A 243 3.28 3.35 -22.63
C GLU A 243 2.63 3.32 -21.25
N LEU A 244 1.88 2.26 -20.95
CA LEU A 244 1.26 2.07 -19.65
C LEU A 244 2.30 1.86 -18.56
N LYS A 245 3.41 1.17 -18.88
CA LYS A 245 4.55 0.98 -17.97
C LYS A 245 5.18 2.31 -17.54
N LYS A 246 5.35 3.24 -18.47
CA LYS A 246 5.84 4.59 -18.15
C LYS A 246 4.86 5.35 -17.25
N ALA A 247 3.56 5.30 -17.55
CA ALA A 247 2.54 5.96 -16.74
C ALA A 247 2.42 5.37 -15.32
N PHE A 248 2.67 4.06 -15.15
CA PHE A 248 2.73 3.41 -13.83
C PHE A 248 3.95 3.87 -13.03
N ALA A 249 5.13 3.93 -13.65
CA ALA A 249 6.33 4.43 -12.99
C ALA A 249 6.17 5.87 -12.49
N GLU A 250 5.56 6.76 -13.28
CA GLU A 250 5.25 8.16 -12.89
C GLU A 250 4.29 8.27 -11.68
N ARG A 251 3.52 7.21 -11.42
CA ARG A 251 2.55 7.13 -10.29
C ARG A 251 3.09 6.31 -9.11
N GLY A 252 4.34 5.83 -9.17
CA GLY A 252 4.91 4.96 -8.14
C GLY A 252 4.23 3.59 -8.06
N ILE A 253 3.68 3.10 -9.18
CA ILE A 253 3.08 1.77 -9.27
C ILE A 253 4.14 0.82 -9.81
N ASP A 254 4.60 -0.10 -8.96
CA ASP A 254 5.56 -1.12 -9.37
C ASP A 254 4.89 -2.18 -10.26
N ILE A 255 5.64 -2.62 -11.26
CA ILE A 255 5.24 -3.68 -12.18
C ILE A 255 5.86 -4.98 -11.73
N ILE A 256 5.08 -6.05 -11.76
CA ILE A 256 5.48 -7.39 -11.34
C ILE A 256 6.33 -8.02 -12.45
N PRO A 257 7.62 -8.33 -12.19
CA PRO A 257 8.41 -9.14 -13.11
C PRO A 257 7.79 -10.52 -13.29
N VAL A 258 7.83 -11.04 -14.51
CA VAL A 258 7.14 -12.29 -14.88
C VAL A 258 7.62 -13.49 -14.04
N ASP A 259 8.91 -13.63 -13.85
CA ASP A 259 9.53 -14.69 -13.05
C ASP A 259 9.09 -14.63 -11.57
N ILE A 260 9.04 -13.43 -11.00
CA ILE A 260 8.57 -13.19 -9.64
C ILE A 260 7.08 -13.52 -9.52
N GLY A 261 6.23 -12.98 -10.41
CA GLY A 261 4.79 -13.21 -10.35
C GLY A 261 4.42 -14.68 -10.52
N THR A 262 5.05 -15.38 -11.46
CA THR A 262 4.80 -16.82 -11.65
C THR A 262 5.26 -17.65 -10.45
N GLN A 263 6.40 -17.29 -9.83
CA GLN A 263 6.86 -17.94 -8.60
C GLN A 263 5.92 -17.67 -7.43
N MET A 264 5.39 -16.45 -7.30
CA MET A 264 4.41 -16.12 -6.26
C MET A 264 3.14 -16.96 -6.38
N LEU A 265 2.63 -17.20 -7.58
CA LEU A 265 1.49 -18.12 -7.75
C LEU A 265 1.81 -19.52 -7.22
N VAL A 266 3.00 -20.06 -7.50
CA VAL A 266 3.38 -21.38 -7.00
C VAL A 266 3.51 -21.38 -5.48
N ASN A 267 4.05 -20.30 -4.89
CA ASN A 267 4.18 -20.16 -3.45
C ASN A 267 2.79 -20.16 -2.77
N GLU A 268 1.80 -19.46 -3.34
CA GLU A 268 0.44 -19.44 -2.78
C GLU A 268 -0.22 -20.83 -2.75
N LEU A 269 0.22 -21.81 -3.54
CA LEU A 269 -0.28 -23.19 -3.49
C LEU A 269 0.35 -24.03 -2.37
N HIS A 270 1.28 -23.46 -1.60
CA HIS A 270 1.93 -24.14 -0.50
C HIS A 270 0.95 -24.33 0.69
N PRO A 271 0.97 -25.48 1.41
CA PRO A 271 0.05 -25.74 2.53
C PRO A 271 0.01 -24.66 3.62
N ALA A 272 1.14 -23.95 3.83
CA ALA A 272 1.21 -22.85 4.80
C ALA A 272 0.27 -21.67 4.47
N HIS A 273 -0.21 -21.56 3.23
CA HIS A 273 -1.14 -20.52 2.78
C HIS A 273 -2.57 -21.03 2.60
N HIS A 274 -2.87 -22.26 3.04
CA HIS A 274 -4.20 -22.89 2.88
C HIS A 274 -5.39 -22.04 3.38
N ASP A 275 -5.15 -21.19 4.38
CA ASP A 275 -6.18 -20.33 4.99
C ASP A 275 -6.18 -18.90 4.41
N SER A 276 -5.28 -18.60 3.46
CA SER A 276 -5.18 -17.32 2.75
C SER A 276 -6.09 -17.29 1.52
N THR A 277 -7.41 -17.17 1.73
CA THR A 277 -8.39 -17.23 0.63
C THR A 277 -8.29 -16.09 -0.39
N GLN A 278 -7.69 -14.96 -0.01
CA GLN A 278 -7.55 -13.79 -0.87
C GLN A 278 -6.24 -13.08 -0.56
N VAL A 279 -5.45 -12.82 -1.60
CA VAL A 279 -4.17 -12.12 -1.49
C VAL A 279 -4.06 -11.01 -2.53
N VAL A 280 -3.29 -9.97 -2.22
CA VAL A 280 -2.93 -8.89 -3.15
C VAL A 280 -1.45 -9.02 -3.47
N ILE A 281 -1.13 -9.13 -4.75
CA ILE A 281 0.25 -9.22 -5.22
C ILE A 281 0.46 -8.11 -6.24
N GLY A 282 1.18 -7.06 -5.82
CA GLY A 282 1.43 -5.85 -6.60
C GLY A 282 1.17 -4.57 -5.82
N SER A 283 1.40 -3.42 -6.46
CA SER A 283 1.14 -2.11 -5.86
C SER A 283 -0.36 -1.78 -5.81
N PRO A 284 -0.83 -1.07 -4.77
CA PRO A 284 -2.20 -0.55 -4.74
C PRO A 284 -2.42 0.44 -5.89
N THR A 285 -3.61 0.46 -6.50
CA THR A 285 -3.97 1.53 -7.43
C THR A 285 -4.28 2.80 -6.66
N ILE A 286 -3.34 3.74 -6.67
CA ILE A 286 -3.52 5.06 -6.08
C ILE A 286 -4.38 5.89 -7.03
N ARG A 287 -5.53 6.38 -6.56
CA ARG A 287 -6.32 7.35 -7.35
C ARG A 287 -5.46 8.59 -7.58
N PRO A 288 -5.32 9.06 -8.84
CA PRO A 288 -4.70 10.35 -9.06
C PRO A 288 -5.52 11.40 -8.30
N PRO A 289 -4.87 12.33 -7.59
CA PRO A 289 -5.58 13.39 -6.91
C PRO A 289 -6.47 14.17 -7.86
N ALA A 290 -7.65 14.55 -7.37
CA ALA A 290 -8.46 15.54 -8.06
C ALA A 290 -7.65 16.84 -8.22
N PRO A 291 -7.81 17.57 -9.34
CA PRO A 291 -7.32 18.94 -9.43
C PRO A 291 -7.87 19.77 -8.28
N LEU A 292 -7.06 20.67 -7.74
CA LEU A 292 -7.54 21.65 -6.78
C LEU A 292 -8.54 22.59 -7.45
N ASP A 293 -9.60 22.89 -6.73
CA ASP A 293 -10.49 23.99 -7.05
C ASP A 293 -9.71 25.31 -6.96
N ALA A 294 -10.08 26.34 -7.73
CA ALA A 294 -9.50 27.67 -7.60
C ALA A 294 -10.01 28.41 -6.35
N GLU A 295 -11.22 28.12 -5.88
CA GLU A 295 -11.84 28.81 -4.74
C GLU A 295 -11.31 28.31 -3.40
N LEU A 296 -10.85 29.23 -2.53
CA LEU A 296 -10.41 28.89 -1.18
C LEU A 296 -11.58 28.44 -0.29
N LYS A 297 -11.42 27.29 0.37
CA LYS A 297 -12.47 26.66 1.18
C LYS A 297 -12.16 26.70 2.67
N SER A 298 -13.21 26.56 3.47
CA SER A 298 -13.13 26.39 4.92
C SER A 298 -13.87 25.13 5.34
N TYR A 299 -13.31 24.44 6.32
CA TYR A 299 -13.78 23.15 6.79
C TYR A 299 -13.90 23.15 8.31
N ARG A 300 -14.85 22.35 8.80
CA ARG A 300 -15.05 22.12 10.23
C ARG A 300 -15.20 20.64 10.49
N ILE A 301 -14.26 20.06 11.22
CA ILE A 301 -14.23 18.65 11.55
C ILE A 301 -14.50 18.50 13.04
N ARG A 302 -15.52 17.73 13.41
CA ARG A 302 -15.81 17.41 14.80
C ARG A 302 -15.18 16.08 15.17
N ARG A 303 -14.57 16.04 16.36
CA ARG A 303 -13.93 14.84 16.89
C ARG A 303 -14.25 14.69 18.36
N ARG A 304 -14.72 13.50 18.73
CA ARG A 304 -14.81 13.10 20.13
C ARG A 304 -13.49 12.44 20.55
N ILE A 305 -12.80 13.02 21.53
CA ILE A 305 -11.53 12.51 22.06
C ILE A 305 -11.78 12.05 23.50
N VAL A 306 -11.59 10.76 23.75
CA VAL A 306 -11.82 10.14 25.07
C VAL A 306 -10.65 9.25 25.45
N LEU A 307 -10.43 9.04 26.75
CA LEU A 307 -9.26 8.34 27.26
C LEU A 307 -9.28 6.85 26.87
N GLU A 308 -10.45 6.22 26.87
CA GLU A 308 -10.64 4.80 26.55
C GLU A 308 -10.26 4.48 25.11
N ALA A 309 -10.47 5.43 24.19
CA ALA A 309 -10.13 5.29 22.78
C ALA A 309 -8.67 5.66 22.46
N ASN A 310 -7.90 6.13 23.45
CA ASN A 310 -6.53 6.60 23.26
C ASN A 310 -5.59 6.07 24.36
N PRO A 311 -5.29 4.75 24.39
CA PRO A 311 -4.53 4.14 25.48
C PRO A 311 -3.09 4.65 25.65
N PHE A 312 -2.51 5.35 24.66
CA PHE A 312 -1.20 6.02 24.81
C PHE A 312 -1.24 7.22 25.77
N LEU A 313 -2.41 7.81 26.06
CA LEU A 313 -2.51 8.97 26.96
C LEU A 313 -2.12 8.64 28.41
N TYR A 314 -2.23 7.37 28.82
CA TYR A 314 -1.70 6.89 30.09
C TYR A 314 -0.17 6.96 30.17
N ASP A 315 0.50 7.06 29.02
CA ASP A 315 1.96 7.20 28.92
C ASP A 315 2.37 8.68 28.76
N HIS A 316 1.43 9.62 28.82
CA HIS A 316 1.71 11.07 28.73
C HIS A 316 0.92 11.82 29.81
N VAL A 317 1.42 11.71 31.05
CA VAL A 317 0.80 12.21 32.27
C VAL A 317 1.67 13.32 32.87
N ILE A 318 1.09 14.50 33.07
CA ILE A 318 1.76 15.67 33.64
C ILE A 318 1.01 16.05 34.92
N ALA A 319 1.73 16.16 36.04
CA ALA A 319 1.14 16.44 37.36
C ALA A 319 -0.08 15.55 37.67
N GLY A 320 0.08 14.23 37.46
CA GLY A 320 -0.96 13.21 37.71
C GLY A 320 -2.14 13.20 36.74
N SER A 321 -2.19 14.09 35.75
CA SER A 321 -3.29 14.18 34.78
C SER A 321 -2.85 13.74 33.38
N PRO A 322 -3.60 12.85 32.69
CA PRO A 322 -3.36 12.61 31.26
C PRO A 322 -3.58 13.90 30.45
N VAL A 323 -2.62 14.21 29.58
CA VAL A 323 -2.63 15.40 28.73
C VAL A 323 -2.43 14.97 27.28
N LEU A 324 -3.16 15.56 26.34
CA LEU A 324 -2.91 15.34 24.92
C LEU A 324 -1.55 15.97 24.53
N PRO A 325 -0.59 15.20 23.99
CA PRO A 325 0.65 15.76 23.49
C PRO A 325 0.38 16.80 22.40
N ALA A 326 1.14 17.90 22.41
CA ALA A 326 1.02 18.94 21.39
C ALA A 326 1.31 18.40 19.97
N THR A 327 2.18 17.40 19.87
CA THR A 327 2.51 16.70 18.61
C THR A 327 1.37 15.82 18.12
N CYS A 328 0.56 15.23 18.99
CA CYS A 328 -0.67 14.54 18.61
C CYS A 328 -1.72 15.53 18.07
N ALA A 329 -1.86 16.70 18.70
CA ALA A 329 -2.72 17.77 18.20
C ALA A 329 -2.27 18.26 16.82
N MET A 330 -0.97 18.49 16.63
CA MET A 330 -0.37 18.80 15.33
C MET A 330 -0.67 17.70 14.30
N SER A 331 -0.51 16.43 14.68
CA SER A 331 -0.76 15.30 13.78
C SER A 331 -2.22 15.23 13.34
N TRP A 332 -3.18 15.58 14.22
CA TRP A 332 -4.58 15.67 13.84
C TRP A 332 -4.80 16.78 12.79
N MET A 333 -4.21 17.97 13.00
CA MET A 333 -4.28 19.05 12.02
C MET A 333 -3.68 18.65 10.67
N ILE A 334 -2.49 18.05 10.68
CA ILE A 334 -1.78 17.58 9.47
C ILE A 334 -2.59 16.52 8.72
N ASN A 335 -3.04 15.47 9.41
CA ASN A 335 -3.76 14.36 8.79
C ASN A 335 -5.06 14.85 8.14
N ALA A 336 -5.79 15.75 8.81
CA ALA A 336 -6.99 16.34 8.24
C ALA A 336 -6.70 17.17 6.99
N CYS A 337 -5.60 17.92 6.96
CA CYS A 337 -5.17 18.65 5.76
C CYS A 337 -4.84 17.71 4.60
N GLU A 338 -4.12 16.60 4.83
CA GLU A 338 -3.80 15.60 3.80
C GLU A 338 -5.05 14.84 3.32
N GLU A 339 -5.98 14.49 4.21
CA GLU A 339 -7.22 13.79 3.86
C GLU A 339 -8.15 14.65 2.99
N LEU A 340 -8.22 15.97 3.27
CA LEU A 340 -8.95 16.93 2.44
C LEU A 340 -8.29 17.19 1.09
N HIS A 341 -6.99 16.91 0.96
CA HIS A 341 -6.20 17.16 -0.25
C HIS A 341 -5.40 15.91 -0.65
N PRO A 342 -6.07 14.85 -1.15
CA PRO A 342 -5.40 13.61 -1.53
C PRO A 342 -4.19 13.86 -2.42
N GLY A 343 -3.08 13.17 -2.15
CA GLY A 343 -1.82 13.29 -2.88
C GLY A 343 -0.99 14.56 -2.63
N TYR A 344 -1.39 15.40 -1.69
CA TYR A 344 -0.49 16.36 -1.06
C TYR A 344 0.05 15.79 0.25
N ARG A 345 1.26 16.20 0.63
CA ARG A 345 1.95 15.76 1.85
C ARG A 345 2.44 16.92 2.68
N TYR A 346 2.39 16.79 4.00
CA TYR A 346 2.92 17.79 4.91
C TYR A 346 4.41 18.04 4.67
N LEU A 347 4.73 19.31 4.44
CA LEU A 347 6.10 19.80 4.37
C LEU A 347 6.46 20.61 5.60
N SER A 348 5.65 21.61 5.96
CA SER A 348 6.00 22.53 7.03
C SER A 348 4.84 23.03 7.87
N CYS A 349 5.15 23.40 9.10
CA CYS A 349 4.26 24.13 9.99
C CYS A 349 4.93 25.41 10.47
N LYS A 350 4.18 26.51 10.47
CA LYS A 350 4.56 27.80 11.03
C LYS A 350 3.64 28.21 12.16
N GLU A 351 4.20 28.96 13.11
CA GLU A 351 3.47 29.61 14.20
C GLU A 351 2.59 28.66 15.03
N PHE A 352 3.07 27.45 15.30
CA PHE A 352 2.34 26.53 16.16
C PHE A 352 2.34 27.02 17.61
N LYS A 353 1.13 27.24 18.14
CA LYS A 353 0.90 27.77 19.48
C LYS A 353 0.05 26.81 20.28
N VAL A 354 0.52 26.49 21.50
CA VAL A 354 -0.29 25.87 22.54
C VAL A 354 -0.99 26.99 23.32
N LEU A 355 -2.30 27.15 23.11
CA LEU A 355 -3.11 28.19 23.76
C LEU A 355 -3.69 27.67 25.08
N LYS A 356 -4.21 26.44 25.07
CA LYS A 356 -4.70 25.73 26.24
C LYS A 356 -4.61 24.22 25.99
N GLY A 357 -3.81 23.51 26.81
CA GLY A 357 -3.72 22.05 26.73
C GLY A 357 -5.09 21.36 26.89
N ILE A 358 -5.23 20.18 26.29
CA ILE A 358 -6.39 19.30 26.49
C ILE A 358 -6.03 18.30 27.59
N THR A 359 -6.74 18.38 28.71
CA THR A 359 -6.54 17.51 29.89
C THR A 359 -7.77 16.63 30.08
N PHE A 360 -7.56 15.39 30.54
CA PHE A 360 -8.64 14.42 30.73
C PHE A 360 -9.11 14.31 32.20
N ALA A 361 -8.40 14.94 33.13
CA ALA A 361 -8.87 15.10 34.50
C ALA A 361 -10.03 16.13 34.54
N ASN A 362 -11.19 15.72 35.05
CA ASN A 362 -12.36 16.59 35.29
C ASN A 362 -12.93 17.32 34.05
N SER A 363 -12.68 16.84 32.83
CA SER A 363 -13.25 17.46 31.62
C SER A 363 -14.65 16.94 31.32
N ASN A 364 -15.65 17.83 31.37
CA ASN A 364 -17.00 17.57 30.85
C ASN A 364 -17.07 17.72 29.31
N VAL A 365 -15.95 18.02 28.65
CA VAL A 365 -15.88 18.30 27.22
C VAL A 365 -15.08 17.21 26.53
N SER A 366 -15.79 16.34 25.78
CA SER A 366 -15.17 15.31 24.95
C SER A 366 -15.19 15.67 23.46
N GLU A 367 -16.05 16.59 23.04
CA GLU A 367 -16.12 17.06 21.64
C GLU A 367 -15.18 18.24 21.41
N HIS A 368 -14.33 18.08 20.40
CA HIS A 368 -13.41 19.08 19.90
C HIS A 368 -13.70 19.34 18.43
N ILE A 369 -13.39 20.55 17.99
CA ILE A 369 -13.59 21.00 16.62
C ILE A 369 -12.22 21.41 16.08
N LEU A 370 -11.88 20.89 14.91
CA LEU A 370 -10.79 21.39 14.08
C LEU A 370 -11.40 22.27 12.97
N GLU A 371 -11.10 23.56 13.01
CA GLU A 371 -11.39 24.52 11.94
C GLU A 371 -10.17 24.62 11.04
N ILE A 372 -10.38 24.51 9.72
CA ILE A 372 -9.34 24.58 8.70
C ILE A 372 -9.78 25.62 7.67
N GLN A 373 -8.91 26.57 7.36
CA GLN A 373 -9.14 27.59 6.34
C GLN A 373 -7.99 27.55 5.35
N GLU A 374 -8.28 27.35 4.07
CA GLU A 374 -7.30 27.51 3.00
C GLU A 374 -6.90 28.99 2.90
N LEU A 375 -5.60 29.27 2.94
CA LEU A 375 -5.03 30.61 2.82
C LEU A 375 -4.54 30.88 1.41
N ALA A 376 -3.88 29.88 0.81
CA ALA A 376 -3.37 29.92 -0.55
C ALA A 376 -3.25 28.51 -1.10
N LYS A 377 -3.39 28.36 -2.41
CA LYS A 377 -3.12 27.11 -3.10
C LYS A 377 -2.67 27.34 -4.53
N GLN A 378 -1.79 26.47 -4.98
CA GLN A 378 -1.28 26.44 -6.35
C GLN A 378 -1.36 25.01 -6.85
N GLU A 379 -2.09 24.83 -7.95
CA GLU A 379 -2.38 23.51 -8.50
C GLU A 379 -1.08 22.75 -8.78
N SER A 380 -1.07 21.48 -8.38
CA SER A 380 0.09 20.57 -8.49
C SER A 380 1.36 21.03 -7.75
N GLU A 381 1.28 22.04 -6.89
CA GLU A 381 2.41 22.52 -6.10
C GLU A 381 2.15 22.48 -4.59
N PHE A 382 1.25 23.32 -4.07
CA PHE A 382 1.05 23.43 -2.63
C PHE A 382 -0.35 23.88 -2.21
N VAL A 383 -0.69 23.63 -0.95
CA VAL A 383 -1.82 24.25 -0.23
C VAL A 383 -1.30 24.74 1.14
N GLU A 384 -1.60 25.98 1.48
CA GLU A 384 -1.33 26.60 2.78
C GLU A 384 -2.64 26.78 3.55
N LEU A 385 -2.68 26.32 4.79
CA LEU A 385 -3.90 26.23 5.59
C LEU A 385 -3.68 26.79 6.99
N GLN A 386 -4.62 27.61 7.47
CA GLN A 386 -4.73 27.94 8.89
C GLN A 386 -5.58 26.87 9.57
N THR A 387 -5.04 26.26 10.62
CA THR A 387 -5.74 25.28 11.45
C THR A 387 -5.91 25.78 12.88
N THR A 388 -7.06 25.50 13.48
CA THR A 388 -7.37 25.82 14.87
C THR A 388 -8.17 24.70 15.52
N ILE A 389 -7.68 24.15 16.64
CA ILE A 389 -8.44 23.22 17.48
C ILE A 389 -9.11 24.01 18.59
N LEU A 390 -10.41 23.84 18.75
CA LEU A 390 -11.21 24.46 19.80
C LEU A 390 -12.23 23.49 20.41
N SER A 391 -12.78 23.86 21.54
CA SER A 391 -13.92 23.18 22.16
C SER A 391 -14.94 24.21 22.67
N LYS A 392 -16.14 23.74 23.00
CA LYS A 392 -17.20 24.56 23.61
C LYS A 392 -17.59 23.98 24.95
N THR A 393 -17.70 24.83 25.97
CA THR A 393 -18.28 24.42 27.26
C THR A 393 -19.79 24.19 27.13
N PRO A 394 -20.44 23.50 28.08
CA PRO A 394 -21.90 23.37 28.10
C PRO A 394 -22.64 24.71 28.04
N GLU A 395 -22.06 25.77 28.60
CA GLU A 395 -22.57 27.15 28.59
C GLU A 395 -22.28 27.90 27.27
N GLY A 396 -21.66 27.24 26.29
CA GLY A 396 -21.38 27.78 24.96
C GLY A 396 -20.10 28.59 24.83
N LYS A 397 -19.26 28.68 25.87
CA LYS A 397 -17.98 29.41 25.82
C LYS A 397 -16.96 28.66 24.97
N THR A 398 -16.30 29.36 24.04
CA THR A 398 -15.23 28.80 23.20
C THR A 398 -13.91 28.76 23.95
N HIS A 399 -13.24 27.62 23.92
CA HIS A 399 -11.85 27.45 24.33
C HIS A 399 -10.98 27.09 23.13
N TYR A 400 -10.00 27.93 22.82
CA TYR A 400 -8.99 27.66 21.80
C TYR A 400 -7.85 26.87 22.42
N HIS A 401 -7.49 25.74 21.81
CA HIS A 401 -6.48 24.83 22.34
C HIS A 401 -5.16 24.94 21.60
N PHE A 402 -5.20 24.83 20.27
CA PHE A 402 -4.01 24.82 19.42
C PHE A 402 -4.28 25.60 18.13
N ARG A 403 -3.24 26.24 17.60
CA ARG A 403 -3.31 26.93 16.31
C ARG A 403 -2.01 26.75 15.55
N ALA A 404 -2.10 26.53 14.24
CA ALA A 404 -0.93 26.35 13.38
C ALA A 404 -1.23 26.75 11.93
N GLN A 405 -0.22 27.23 11.20
CA GLN A 405 -0.28 27.32 9.74
C GLN A 405 0.44 26.11 9.15
N ILE A 406 -0.24 25.35 8.30
CA ILE A 406 0.25 24.10 7.71
C ILE A 406 0.44 24.31 6.21
N LYS A 407 1.59 23.86 5.69
CA LYS A 407 1.84 23.77 4.25
C LYS A 407 1.98 22.31 3.84
N ILE A 408 1.13 21.90 2.92
CA ILE A 408 1.21 20.60 2.24
C ILE A 408 1.64 20.82 0.78
N VAL A 409 2.43 19.90 0.22
CA VAL A 409 3.01 19.99 -1.13
C VAL A 409 2.74 18.72 -1.93
N ARG A 410 2.66 18.86 -3.25
CA ARG A 410 2.45 17.74 -4.17
C ARG A 410 3.72 16.93 -4.39
N LYS A 411 4.86 17.62 -4.41
CA LYS A 411 6.19 17.02 -4.56
C LYS A 411 7.05 17.43 -3.37
N MET A 412 7.57 16.43 -2.66
CA MET A 412 8.48 16.68 -1.55
C MET A 412 9.81 17.24 -2.07
N PRO A 413 10.35 18.31 -1.45
CA PRO A 413 11.71 18.76 -1.72
C PRO A 413 12.73 17.72 -1.24
N GLU A 414 13.96 17.84 -1.73
CA GLU A 414 15.07 17.01 -1.25
C GLU A 414 15.35 17.26 0.23
N ALA A 415 15.65 16.19 0.97
CA ALA A 415 15.96 16.28 2.38
C ALA A 415 17.33 16.96 2.60
N PRO A 416 17.41 18.03 3.41
CA PRO A 416 18.67 18.66 3.73
C PRO A 416 19.57 17.75 4.59
N ILE A 417 20.86 18.05 4.59
CA ILE A 417 21.85 17.42 5.48
C ILE A 417 22.04 18.30 6.72
N TYR A 418 22.07 17.67 7.88
CA TYR A 418 22.53 18.27 9.12
C TYR A 418 24.07 18.21 9.13
N GLU A 419 24.72 19.36 8.96
CA GLU A 419 26.18 19.40 8.78
C GLU A 419 26.96 19.21 10.08
N SER A 420 26.37 19.55 11.22
CA SER A 420 27.02 19.50 12.54
C SER A 420 26.99 18.10 13.18
N VAL A 421 26.93 17.03 12.40
CA VAL A 421 26.94 15.65 12.92
C VAL A 421 28.22 15.38 13.70
N ASN A 422 28.06 14.90 14.93
CA ASN A 422 29.17 14.46 15.78
C ASN A 422 28.74 13.23 16.56
N PHE A 423 29.44 12.11 16.34
CA PHE A 423 29.20 10.85 17.05
C PHE A 423 30.38 10.45 17.97
N THR A 424 31.25 11.40 18.30
CA THR A 424 32.27 11.18 19.33
C THR A 424 31.55 10.99 20.65
N GLU A 425 31.73 9.82 21.27
CA GLU A 425 31.14 9.49 22.57
C GLU A 425 31.92 10.18 23.68
N ASP A 426 31.26 11.02 24.47
CA ASP A 426 31.90 11.71 25.60
C ASP A 426 31.78 10.95 26.94
N ASN A 427 30.84 10.00 27.02
CA ASN A 427 30.51 9.22 28.22
C ASN A 427 30.16 10.07 29.45
N ILE A 428 29.70 11.31 29.27
CA ILE A 428 29.29 12.21 30.37
C ILE A 428 27.95 11.75 30.97
N ILE A 429 27.01 11.36 30.12
CA ILE A 429 25.72 10.78 30.52
C ILE A 429 25.75 9.28 30.25
N THR A 430 25.83 8.48 31.32
CA THR A 430 25.93 7.01 31.21
C THR A 430 24.58 6.29 31.37
N ALA A 431 23.49 7.03 31.60
CA ALA A 431 22.14 6.46 31.67
C ALA A 431 21.73 5.89 30.30
N THR A 432 20.96 4.82 30.29
CA THR A 432 20.51 4.16 29.06
C THR A 432 19.04 3.77 29.10
N GLY A 433 18.37 3.80 27.94
CA GLY A 433 17.01 3.31 27.75
C GLY A 433 16.02 3.85 28.79
N THR A 434 15.42 2.93 29.54
CA THR A 434 14.42 3.26 30.58
C THR A 434 14.98 4.13 31.72
N ASP A 435 16.30 4.24 31.86
CA ASP A 435 16.92 5.02 32.93
C ASP A 435 16.62 6.52 32.87
N PHE A 436 16.27 7.04 31.69
CA PHE A 436 15.91 8.44 31.51
C PHE A 436 14.49 8.79 32.02
N TYR A 437 13.67 7.79 32.36
CA TYR A 437 12.23 7.94 32.49
C TYR A 437 11.72 7.49 33.87
N GLN A 438 10.79 8.27 34.43
CA GLN A 438 9.93 7.90 35.57
C GLN A 438 10.64 7.28 36.81
N LYS A 439 11.90 7.67 37.09
CA LYS A 439 12.67 7.24 38.27
C LYS A 439 12.57 8.18 39.46
N ASP A 440 12.60 9.47 39.19
CA ASP A 440 12.54 10.55 40.17
C ASP A 440 11.87 11.80 39.58
N SER A 441 11.71 12.85 40.39
CA SER A 441 11.05 14.09 39.97
C SER A 441 11.82 14.90 38.92
N SER A 442 13.05 14.53 38.56
CA SER A 442 13.86 15.18 37.53
C SER A 442 13.88 14.42 36.19
N SER A 443 13.46 13.15 36.20
CA SER A 443 13.37 12.29 35.02
C SER A 443 12.24 12.68 34.06
N LEU A 444 12.30 12.19 32.81
CA LEU A 444 11.24 12.38 31.81
C LEU A 444 9.94 11.72 32.29
N PHE A 445 8.82 12.43 32.20
CA PHE A 445 7.51 11.95 32.66
C PHE A 445 6.86 10.89 31.73
N HIS A 446 7.44 10.69 30.55
CA HIS A 446 6.96 9.84 29.47
C HIS A 446 6.93 8.35 29.84
N GLY A 447 5.81 7.69 29.57
CA GLY A 447 5.63 6.24 29.67
C GLY A 447 6.00 5.50 28.38
N PRO A 448 5.83 4.16 28.33
CA PRO A 448 6.43 3.28 27.32
C PRO A 448 6.18 3.64 25.85
N ALA A 449 5.04 4.26 25.51
CA ALA A 449 4.78 4.74 24.15
C ALA A 449 5.82 5.77 23.65
N PHE A 450 6.44 6.54 24.55
CA PHE A 450 7.32 7.67 24.23
C PHE A 450 8.77 7.45 24.67
N GLN A 451 9.09 6.28 25.26
CA GLN A 451 10.42 5.94 25.75
C GLN A 451 11.31 5.39 24.63
N LYS A 452 11.93 6.27 23.86
CA LYS A 452 12.63 5.91 22.62
C LYS A 452 14.08 6.39 22.54
N ILE A 453 14.58 7.09 23.57
CA ILE A 453 16.01 7.39 23.72
C ILE A 453 16.71 6.12 24.19
N THR A 454 17.71 5.66 23.44
CA THR A 454 18.55 4.51 23.83
C THR A 454 19.74 4.98 24.68
N ARG A 455 20.40 6.07 24.28
CA ARG A 455 21.54 6.67 24.99
C ARG A 455 21.81 8.10 24.51
N VAL A 456 22.59 8.84 25.29
CA VAL A 456 23.19 10.12 24.88
C VAL A 456 24.56 9.84 24.28
N ILE A 457 24.83 10.38 23.09
CA ILE A 457 26.12 10.23 22.40
C ILE A 457 27.10 11.30 22.90
N ASN A 458 26.66 12.56 22.91
CA ASN A 458 27.43 13.66 23.47
C ASN A 458 26.54 14.80 23.98
N ILE A 459 27.12 15.62 24.85
CA ILE A 459 26.49 16.77 25.48
C ILE A 459 27.52 17.89 25.73
N THR A 460 27.17 19.11 25.35
CA THR A 460 27.92 20.36 25.60
C THR A 460 26.94 21.46 26.05
N PRO A 461 27.41 22.62 26.53
CA PRO A 461 26.52 23.74 26.87
C PRO A 461 25.69 24.27 25.69
N GLU A 462 26.03 23.94 24.45
CA GLU A 462 25.32 24.40 23.25
C GLU A 462 24.53 23.28 22.57
N LYS A 463 24.78 22.00 22.90
CA LYS A 463 24.26 20.87 22.13
C LYS A 463 24.08 19.60 22.94
N ILE A 464 23.11 18.78 22.56
CA ILE A 464 23.01 17.38 22.96
C ILE A 464 22.63 16.52 21.75
N THR A 465 23.27 15.37 21.58
CA THR A 465 22.90 14.37 20.57
C THR A 465 22.53 13.07 21.25
N ALA A 466 21.32 12.58 20.96
CA ALA A 466 20.79 11.33 21.47
C ALA A 466 20.62 10.32 20.34
N GLU A 467 20.92 9.05 20.64
CA GLU A 467 20.56 7.90 19.82
C GLU A 467 19.16 7.44 20.22
N CYS A 468 18.35 7.11 19.21
CA CYS A 468 16.96 6.74 19.38
C CYS A 468 16.64 5.48 18.57
N TYR A 469 15.68 4.70 19.06
CA TYR A 469 15.16 3.52 18.38
C TYR A 469 13.63 3.51 18.42
N TRP A 470 13.01 3.54 17.25
CA TRP A 470 11.55 3.50 17.14
C TRP A 470 11.05 2.08 16.87
N ALA A 471 10.60 1.41 17.93
CA ALA A 471 9.74 0.23 17.81
C ALA A 471 8.28 0.68 17.65
N SER A 472 7.59 0.14 16.64
CA SER A 472 6.19 0.46 16.37
C SER A 472 5.28 0.19 17.57
N ILE A 473 4.24 1.01 17.70
CA ILE A 473 3.18 0.83 18.69
C ILE A 473 1.98 0.21 17.98
N SER A 474 1.26 -0.71 18.61
CA SER A 474 0.08 -1.33 17.98
C SER A 474 -1.00 -0.28 17.64
N ALA A 475 -1.75 -0.51 16.56
CA ALA A 475 -2.86 0.38 16.16
C ALA A 475 -3.88 0.59 17.30
N GLN A 476 -4.11 -0.44 18.12
CA GLN A 476 -4.95 -0.36 19.31
C GLN A 476 -4.42 0.64 20.34
N LYS A 477 -3.11 0.63 20.61
CA LYS A 477 -2.48 1.54 21.59
C LYS A 477 -2.38 2.97 21.03
N GLN A 478 -2.19 3.14 19.73
CA GLN A 478 -2.23 4.44 19.05
C GLN A 478 -3.62 5.10 19.12
N GLY A 479 -4.68 4.28 19.15
CA GLY A 479 -6.04 4.76 19.29
C GLY A 479 -6.45 5.68 18.14
N GLN A 480 -6.92 6.88 18.47
CA GLN A 480 -7.35 7.86 17.47
C GLN A 480 -6.18 8.68 16.88
N PHE A 481 -4.92 8.44 17.25
CA PHE A 481 -3.78 9.19 16.73
C PHE A 481 -2.81 8.26 15.99
N PRO A 482 -3.20 7.80 14.78
CA PRO A 482 -2.41 6.87 14.01
C PRO A 482 -1.13 7.52 13.48
N ILE A 483 -0.10 6.71 13.33
CA ILE A 483 1.14 7.07 12.64
C ILE A 483 0.88 7.01 11.14
N ASN A 484 0.98 8.15 10.47
CA ASN A 484 0.91 8.29 9.02
C ASN A 484 2.24 8.85 8.52
N TRP A 485 2.21 9.77 7.54
CA TRP A 485 3.38 10.55 7.14
C TRP A 485 4.01 11.26 8.35
N HIS A 486 3.20 11.92 9.18
CA HIS A 486 3.64 12.51 10.43
C HIS A 486 3.53 11.50 11.59
N ASN A 487 4.62 11.28 12.32
CA ASN A 487 4.65 10.42 13.51
C ASN A 487 4.64 11.28 14.79
N PRO A 488 3.50 11.40 15.51
CA PRO A 488 3.41 12.29 16.68
C PRO A 488 4.30 11.86 17.85
N TYR A 489 4.57 10.56 17.98
CA TYR A 489 5.36 10.00 19.09
C TYR A 489 6.86 10.28 18.91
N CYS A 490 7.38 10.11 17.68
CA CYS A 490 8.77 10.49 17.37
C CYS A 490 8.98 12.00 17.36
N ASN A 491 7.99 12.78 16.93
CA ASN A 491 8.11 14.24 17.00
C ASN A 491 8.07 14.74 18.45
N ASP A 492 7.37 14.05 19.36
CA ASP A 492 7.46 14.34 20.79
C ASP A 492 8.86 14.03 21.33
N LEU A 493 9.36 12.82 21.01
CA LEU A 493 10.72 12.37 21.32
C LEU A 493 11.79 13.38 20.91
N SER A 494 11.62 14.08 19.78
CA SER A 494 12.58 15.08 19.30
C SER A 494 12.90 16.18 20.33
N THR A 495 11.96 16.45 21.25
CA THR A 495 12.10 17.50 22.27
C THR A 495 12.67 16.98 23.59
N GLN A 496 12.66 15.67 23.82
CA GLN A 496 13.10 15.06 25.07
C GLN A 496 14.59 15.29 25.40
N PRO A 497 15.54 15.33 24.43
CA PRO A 497 16.94 15.63 24.72
C PRO A 497 17.17 16.99 25.38
N LEU A 498 16.35 18.01 25.07
CA LEU A 498 16.46 19.31 25.74
C LEU A 498 16.22 19.18 27.25
N TRP A 499 15.33 18.27 27.65
CA TRP A 499 15.04 18.01 29.06
C TRP A 499 16.26 17.41 29.78
N ILE A 500 16.94 16.46 29.14
CA ILE A 500 18.18 15.87 29.67
C ILE A 500 19.26 16.94 29.80
N TRP A 501 19.40 17.78 28.77
CA TRP A 501 20.34 18.89 28.76
C TRP A 501 20.08 19.90 29.90
N LEU A 502 18.82 20.32 30.07
CA LEU A 502 18.42 21.25 31.14
C LEU A 502 18.65 20.67 32.53
N ASN A 503 18.32 19.40 32.73
CA ASN A 503 18.56 18.77 34.00
C ASN A 503 20.06 18.70 34.31
N HIS A 504 20.88 18.27 33.34
CA HIS A 504 22.32 18.14 33.51
C HIS A 504 23.00 19.47 33.88
N PHE A 505 22.75 20.55 33.13
CA PHE A 505 23.45 21.83 33.34
C PHE A 505 22.78 22.75 34.36
N HIS A 506 21.48 22.63 34.57
CA HIS A 506 20.71 23.63 35.32
C HIS A 506 19.80 23.06 36.40
N GLN A 507 19.64 21.73 36.51
CA GLN A 507 18.68 21.12 37.44
C GLN A 507 17.28 21.71 37.25
N GLU A 508 16.89 21.90 35.99
CA GLU A 508 15.62 22.48 35.57
C GLU A 508 14.91 21.55 34.58
N ILE A 509 13.63 21.79 34.37
CA ILE A 509 12.79 21.10 33.39
C ILE A 509 12.04 22.14 32.56
N CYS A 510 11.46 21.72 31.43
CA CYS A 510 10.68 22.64 30.61
C CYS A 510 9.46 21.98 29.97
N LEU A 511 8.41 22.75 29.72
CA LEU A 511 7.29 22.31 28.89
C LEU A 511 7.35 22.97 27.51
N PRO A 512 6.86 22.30 26.45
CA PRO A 512 6.72 22.93 25.13
C PRO A 512 5.80 24.15 25.21
N GLY A 513 6.28 25.31 24.72
CA GLY A 513 5.50 26.54 24.70
C GLY A 513 5.03 26.91 23.29
N GLN A 514 5.99 27.15 22.39
CA GLN A 514 5.71 27.60 21.03
C GLN A 514 6.72 26.99 20.06
N LEU A 515 6.24 26.65 18.86
CA LEU A 515 7.09 26.25 17.76
C LEU A 515 7.01 27.30 16.66
N THR A 516 8.18 27.80 16.24
CA THR A 516 8.26 28.85 15.22
C THR A 516 8.09 28.24 13.83
N HIS A 517 8.90 27.23 13.51
CA HIS A 517 8.91 26.57 12.21
C HIS A 517 9.29 25.10 12.38
N SER A 518 8.57 24.19 11.72
CA SER A 518 8.93 22.77 11.66
C SER A 518 8.74 22.24 10.27
N GLU A 519 9.56 21.27 9.89
CA GLU A 519 9.57 20.66 8.57
C GLU A 519 9.76 19.16 8.65
N GLN A 520 9.17 18.45 7.70
CA GLN A 520 9.41 17.02 7.49
C GLN A 520 9.68 16.75 6.01
N PHE A 521 10.74 16.00 5.73
CA PHE A 521 11.22 15.71 4.38
C PHE A 521 11.12 14.23 4.04
N ARG A 522 11.22 13.35 5.05
CA ARG A 522 11.18 11.90 4.92
C ARG A 522 10.27 11.29 5.97
N ALA A 523 9.76 10.10 5.71
CA ALA A 523 9.14 9.28 6.75
C ALA A 523 10.22 8.83 7.73
N LEU A 524 9.91 8.88 9.03
CA LEU A 524 10.77 8.31 10.06
C LEU A 524 10.83 6.80 9.90
N PRO A 525 12.02 6.18 10.08
CA PRO A 525 12.15 4.75 9.90
C PRO A 525 11.53 4.01 11.11
N CYS A 526 11.09 2.77 10.86
CA CYS A 526 10.61 1.87 11.90
C CYS A 526 11.61 0.73 12.05
N ASP A 527 11.89 0.35 13.30
CA ASP A 527 12.84 -0.69 13.64
C ASP A 527 14.28 -0.41 13.15
N GLU A 528 14.62 0.87 13.08
CA GLU A 528 15.96 1.35 12.75
C GLU A 528 16.43 2.41 13.76
N ILE A 529 17.75 2.56 13.87
CA ILE A 529 18.39 3.59 14.69
C ILE A 529 18.35 4.92 13.93
N PHE A 530 18.02 5.98 14.65
CA PHE A 530 18.14 7.37 14.19
C PHE A 530 18.64 8.25 15.33
N TYR A 531 18.94 9.52 15.02
CA TYR A 531 19.53 10.44 15.98
C TYR A 531 18.69 11.70 16.11
N VAL A 532 18.67 12.23 17.34
CA VAL A 532 18.09 13.54 17.64
C VAL A 532 19.22 14.44 18.11
N SER A 533 19.53 15.47 17.33
CA SER A 533 20.45 16.54 17.71
C SER A 533 19.67 17.78 18.11
N CYS A 534 19.86 18.25 19.34
CA CYS A 534 19.26 19.47 19.87
C CYS A 534 20.35 20.53 20.09
N GLU A 535 20.19 21.68 19.45
CA GLU A 535 21.07 22.84 19.61
C GLU A 535 20.39 23.93 20.43
N VAL A 536 20.97 24.27 21.57
CA VAL A 536 20.47 25.33 22.45
C VAL A 536 20.94 26.68 21.92
N LYS A 537 20.00 27.54 21.53
CA LYS A 537 20.31 28.87 20.98
C LYS A 537 20.34 29.96 22.04
N ALA A 538 19.45 29.88 23.02
CA ALA A 538 19.38 30.86 24.10
C ALA A 538 18.61 30.30 25.31
N LYS A 539 19.00 30.71 26.53
CA LYS A 539 18.29 30.44 27.78
C LYS A 539 18.07 31.74 28.56
N THR A 540 16.88 31.90 29.11
CA THR A 540 16.55 32.94 30.09
C THR A 540 16.15 32.29 31.41
N ALA A 541 15.74 33.09 32.40
CA ALA A 541 15.20 32.56 33.66
C ALA A 541 13.87 31.81 33.48
N THR A 542 13.13 32.06 32.41
CA THR A 542 11.77 31.53 32.21
C THR A 542 11.60 30.71 30.94
N GLY A 543 12.61 30.63 30.08
CA GLY A 543 12.49 29.85 28.85
C GLY A 543 13.81 29.49 28.19
N VAL A 544 13.73 28.57 27.25
CA VAL A 544 14.83 28.12 26.40
C VAL A 544 14.38 28.15 24.94
N THR A 545 15.26 28.58 24.05
CA THR A 545 15.09 28.50 22.59
C THR A 545 16.09 27.51 22.03
N SER A 546 15.60 26.53 21.26
CA SER A 546 16.41 25.44 20.71
C SER A 546 15.96 25.06 19.30
N ASP A 547 16.91 24.50 18.53
CA ASP A 547 16.66 23.83 17.27
C ASP A 547 16.81 22.32 17.46
N TYR A 548 15.96 21.54 16.79
CA TYR A 548 15.94 20.08 16.86
C TYR A 548 16.04 19.49 15.46
N TYR A 549 16.87 18.46 15.32
CA TYR A 549 17.09 17.77 14.06
C TYR A 549 16.95 16.28 14.30
N ILE A 550 16.03 15.63 13.58
CA ILE A 550 15.96 14.18 13.50
C ILE A 550 16.65 13.74 12.21
N HIS A 551 17.70 12.93 12.30
CA HIS A 551 18.53 12.58 11.16
C HIS A 551 19.06 11.14 11.23
N ASP A 552 19.47 10.60 10.08
CA ASP A 552 20.20 9.32 10.02
C ASP A 552 21.69 9.51 10.33
N ARG A 553 22.47 8.44 10.16
CA ARG A 553 23.90 8.45 10.46
C ARG A 553 24.69 9.36 9.52
N GLU A 554 24.22 9.54 8.30
CA GLU A 554 24.81 10.43 7.29
C GLU A 554 24.37 11.89 7.48
N GLY A 555 23.53 12.17 8.47
CA GLY A 555 23.00 13.51 8.77
C GLY A 555 21.82 13.90 7.90
N LYS A 556 21.29 13.02 7.05
CA LYS A 556 20.16 13.35 6.19
C LYS A 556 18.88 13.45 7.02
N ILE A 557 18.26 14.62 6.98
CA ILE A 557 17.20 15.00 7.91
C ILE A 557 15.88 14.30 7.56
N TYR A 558 15.24 13.70 8.56
CA TYR A 558 13.85 13.27 8.49
C TYR A 558 12.90 14.43 8.74
N SER A 559 13.10 15.11 9.87
CA SER A 559 12.36 16.31 10.26
C SER A 559 13.24 17.25 11.09
N ARG A 560 12.86 18.53 11.14
CA ARG A 560 13.51 19.53 11.98
C ARG A 560 12.51 20.50 12.58
N ILE A 561 12.87 21.08 13.71
CA ILE A 561 12.14 22.14 14.39
C ILE A 561 13.13 23.28 14.65
N LEU A 562 12.82 24.47 14.19
CA LEU A 562 13.69 25.65 14.30
C LEU A 562 13.03 26.70 15.19
N GLY A 563 13.81 27.26 16.11
CA GLY A 563 13.40 28.31 17.03
C GLY A 563 12.26 27.90 17.94
N ALA A 564 12.26 26.65 18.42
CA ALA A 564 11.26 26.18 19.36
C ALA A 564 11.53 26.74 20.75
N LYS A 565 10.47 27.26 21.37
CA LYS A 565 10.50 27.90 22.68
C LYS A 565 9.87 26.97 23.71
N ALA A 566 10.66 26.60 24.70
CA ALA A 566 10.20 25.88 25.88
C ALA A 566 10.11 26.84 27.07
N VAL A 567 9.12 26.62 27.94
CA VAL A 567 8.93 27.39 29.18
C VAL A 567 9.56 26.59 30.31
N ILE A 568 10.49 27.21 31.05
CA ILE A 568 11.13 26.59 32.21
C ILE A 568 10.10 26.46 33.32
N TRP A 569 10.00 25.26 33.89
CA TRP A 569 9.06 24.95 34.96
C TRP A 569 9.84 24.56 36.22
N PRO A 570 9.60 25.16 37.40
CA PRO A 570 10.31 24.80 38.61
C PRO A 570 10.00 23.36 39.06
N MET A 571 11.02 22.55 39.37
CA MET A 571 10.84 21.13 39.74
C MET A 571 9.82 20.90 40.89
N ARG A 572 9.70 21.85 41.83
CA ARG A 572 8.78 21.75 42.99
C ARG A 572 7.30 21.65 42.63
N MET A 573 6.93 21.94 41.38
CA MET A 573 5.55 21.93 40.91
C MET A 573 5.11 20.63 40.24
N MET A 574 5.99 19.63 40.02
CA MET A 574 5.57 18.31 39.53
C MET A 574 5.05 17.37 40.64
N ASN A 575 5.30 17.70 41.91
CA ASN A 575 4.91 16.90 43.09
C ASN A 575 3.60 17.39 43.75
N LYS A 576 2.82 18.23 43.06
CA LYS A 576 1.48 18.67 43.46
C LYS A 576 0.53 18.35 42.32
#